data_AF-A0A2U8WEK9-F1
#
_entry.id   AF-A0A2U8WEK9-F1
#
_cell.length_a   1.000
_cell.length_b   1.000
_cell.length_c   1.000
_cell.angle_alpha   90.00
_cell.angle_beta   90.00
_cell.angle_gamma   90.00
#
_symmetry.space_group_name_H-M   'P 1'
#
loop_
_entity.id
_entity.type
_entity.pdbx_description
1 polymer ?
#
loop_
_entity_poly.entity_id
_entity_poly.type
_entity_poly.pdbx_seq_one_letter_code
_entity_poly.pdbx_strand_id
1 'polypeptide(L)'
;MTDPITASPDEPRARAARRAARQGSRRAARQAGFTLVEVIVVLSIMGLIMSLVGPRVLGYLTESKAKTARIQVETLSSAVELFFIDNGRYPLDGEGLQALVSPPGGLASWNGPYLKGAAVPKDPWGRPYLYASPDRGRSFLITVTGQDREADPRARAPRPAAPALTPAIAPTGPALPGGGRQADLSRSDLSRSDPSGRAAE
;
A
#
# COMPACT_ATOMS: atom_id res chain seq x y z
N MET A 1 -106.72 -32.57 26.48
CA MET A 1 -106.03 -31.29 26.69
C MET A 1 -104.54 -31.62 26.80
N THR A 2 -103.80 -31.40 25.70
CA THR A 2 -102.34 -31.22 25.60
C THR A 2 -101.37 -32.32 26.11
N ASP A 3 -100.76 -33.02 25.15
CA ASP A 3 -99.31 -33.34 25.14
C ASP A 3 -98.50 -32.02 25.03
N PRO A 4 -97.18 -31.90 25.39
CA PRO A 4 -96.13 -32.81 24.93
C PRO A 4 -94.82 -32.97 25.77
N ILE A 5 -94.04 -33.99 25.37
CA ILE A 5 -92.58 -33.95 25.14
C ILE A 5 -91.70 -33.22 26.17
N THR A 6 -90.86 -33.98 26.87
CA THR A 6 -89.44 -33.62 27.03
C THR A 6 -88.63 -34.91 26.96
N ALA A 7 -88.15 -35.21 25.76
CA ALA A 7 -87.02 -36.10 25.58
C ALA A 7 -85.79 -35.40 26.18
N SER A 8 -85.09 -36.08 27.10
CA SER A 8 -83.72 -35.72 27.45
C SER A 8 -82.79 -36.55 26.54
N PRO A 9 -82.13 -35.94 25.55
CA PRO A 9 -81.15 -36.62 24.74
C PRO A 9 -79.78 -36.58 25.45
N ASP A 10 -78.95 -37.58 25.13
CA ASP A 10 -77.50 -37.65 25.34
C ASP A 10 -76.99 -38.51 26.49
N GLU A 11 -76.99 -39.85 26.33
CA GLU A 11 -75.86 -40.65 26.82
C GLU A 11 -75.46 -41.83 25.89
N PRO A 12 -74.91 -41.57 24.68
CA PRO A 12 -73.96 -42.50 24.07
C PRO A 12 -72.50 -41.97 24.10
N ARG A 13 -72.24 -40.80 24.70
CA ARG A 13 -70.94 -40.12 24.59
C ARG A 13 -69.82 -40.72 25.46
N ALA A 14 -70.16 -41.46 26.52
CA ALA A 14 -69.17 -42.01 27.44
C ALA A 14 -68.35 -43.20 26.88
N ARG A 15 -68.87 -43.92 25.87
CA ARG A 15 -68.19 -45.12 25.31
C ARG A 15 -67.25 -44.81 24.15
N ALA A 16 -67.48 -43.72 23.40
CA ALA A 16 -66.61 -43.28 22.31
C ALA A 16 -65.28 -42.71 22.84
N ALA A 17 -65.32 -41.98 23.96
CA ALA A 17 -64.14 -41.37 24.57
C ALA A 17 -63.10 -42.41 25.08
N ARG A 18 -63.55 -43.62 25.45
CA ARG A 18 -62.65 -44.67 25.96
C ARG A 18 -61.90 -45.45 24.87
N ARG A 19 -62.33 -45.39 23.60
CA ARG A 19 -61.63 -46.04 22.48
C ARG A 19 -60.58 -45.12 21.83
N ALA A 20 -60.80 -43.81 21.82
CA ALA A 20 -59.84 -42.84 21.28
C ALA A 20 -58.52 -42.76 22.10
N ALA A 21 -58.55 -43.09 23.39
CA ALA A 21 -57.38 -43.03 24.27
C ALA A 21 -56.35 -44.17 24.06
N ARG A 22 -56.67 -45.22 23.29
CA ARG A 22 -55.76 -46.35 23.05
C ARG A 22 -55.00 -46.29 21.71
N GLN A 23 -55.31 -45.31 20.86
CA GLN A 23 -54.75 -45.20 19.50
C GLN A 23 -53.67 -44.10 19.34
N GLY A 24 -53.26 -43.44 20.42
CA GLY A 24 -52.30 -42.31 20.38
C GLY A 24 -50.82 -42.68 20.57
N SER A 25 -50.48 -43.93 20.92
CA SER A 25 -49.17 -44.29 21.47
C SER A 25 -48.25 -45.12 20.57
N ARG A 26 -48.47 -45.16 19.25
CA ARG A 26 -47.56 -45.83 18.29
C ARG A 26 -46.76 -44.89 17.38
N ARG A 27 -46.75 -43.59 17.68
CA ARG A 27 -45.91 -42.59 17.00
C ARG A 27 -45.01 -41.82 17.96
N ALA A 28 -44.49 -42.48 18.99
CA ALA A 28 -43.18 -42.10 19.51
C ALA A 28 -42.20 -42.42 18.38
N ALA A 29 -41.99 -41.44 17.49
CA ALA A 29 -41.03 -41.50 16.42
C ALA A 29 -39.72 -41.99 17.02
N ARG A 30 -39.23 -43.13 16.53
CA ARG A 30 -37.92 -43.67 16.89
C ARG A 30 -36.90 -42.59 16.56
N GLN A 31 -36.52 -41.79 17.57
CA GLN A 31 -35.35 -40.94 17.50
C GLN A 31 -34.15 -41.88 17.49
N ALA A 32 -33.76 -42.30 16.29
CA ALA A 32 -32.51 -42.99 16.08
C ALA A 32 -31.39 -41.98 16.38
N GLY A 33 -30.67 -42.20 17.49
CA GLY A 33 -29.47 -41.43 17.80
C GLY A 33 -28.36 -41.77 16.80
N PHE A 34 -27.59 -40.76 16.41
CA PHE A 34 -26.40 -40.96 15.58
C PHE A 34 -25.39 -41.84 16.31
N THR A 35 -24.76 -42.76 15.58
CA THR A 35 -23.70 -43.61 16.14
C THR A 35 -22.37 -42.86 16.10
N LEU A 36 -21.47 -43.16 17.05
CA LEU A 36 -20.12 -42.58 17.08
C LEU A 36 -19.32 -42.95 15.82
N VAL A 37 -19.55 -44.16 15.29
CA VAL A 37 -18.92 -44.65 14.05
C VAL A 37 -19.31 -43.80 12.84
N GLU A 38 -20.57 -43.37 12.76
CA GLU A 38 -21.07 -42.55 11.66
C GLU A 38 -20.37 -41.18 11.60
N VAL A 39 -20.14 -40.55 12.76
CA VAL A 39 -19.40 -39.28 12.83
C VAL A 39 -17.91 -39.49 12.52
N ILE A 40 -17.29 -40.58 12.97
CA ILE A 40 -15.88 -40.87 12.68
C ILE A 40 -15.65 -41.08 11.17
N VAL A 41 -16.53 -41.83 10.49
CA VAL A 41 -16.43 -42.05 9.05
C VAL A 41 -16.56 -40.72 8.29
N VAL A 42 -17.47 -39.84 8.70
CA VAL A 42 -17.62 -38.51 8.08
C VAL A 42 -16.38 -37.64 8.30
N LEU A 43 -15.88 -37.55 9.54
CA LEU A 43 -14.70 -36.75 9.85
C LEU A 43 -13.43 -37.27 9.16
N SER A 44 -13.30 -38.58 8.99
CA SER A 44 -12.16 -39.17 8.28
C SER A 44 -12.18 -38.86 6.78
N ILE A 45 -13.34 -38.92 6.12
CA ILE A 45 -13.48 -38.50 4.72
C ILE A 45 -13.27 -36.99 4.57
N MET A 46 -13.82 -36.17 5.48
CA MET A 46 -13.56 -34.73 5.51
C MET A 46 -12.07 -34.42 5.67
N GLY A 47 -11.39 -35.09 6.60
CA GLY A 47 -9.95 -34.95 6.80
C GLY A 47 -9.14 -35.32 5.56
N LEU A 48 -9.51 -36.40 4.88
CA LEU A 48 -8.86 -36.83 3.64
C LEU A 48 -8.98 -35.75 2.55
N ILE A 49 -10.18 -35.20 2.34
CA ILE A 49 -10.41 -34.13 1.36
C ILE A 49 -9.64 -32.86 1.76
N MET A 50 -9.73 -32.45 3.03
CA MET A 50 -9.07 -31.24 3.52
C MET A 50 -7.55 -31.31 3.39
N SER A 51 -6.95 -32.50 3.55
CA SER A 51 -5.51 -32.69 3.34
C SER A 51 -5.06 -32.32 1.93
N LEU A 52 -5.92 -32.57 0.94
CA LEU A 52 -5.62 -32.35 -0.48
C LEU A 52 -5.99 -30.94 -0.95
N VAL A 53 -7.04 -30.35 -0.37
CA VAL A 53 -7.57 -29.04 -0.76
C VAL A 53 -6.88 -27.90 -0.02
N GLY A 54 -6.54 -28.07 1.26
CA GLY A 54 -5.98 -27.02 2.12
C GLY A 54 -4.77 -26.29 1.52
N PRO A 55 -3.69 -26.99 1.11
CA PRO A 55 -2.51 -26.36 0.53
C PRO A 55 -2.80 -25.59 -0.77
N ARG A 56 -3.73 -26.10 -1.60
CA ARG A 56 -4.09 -25.44 -2.88
C ARG A 56 -4.81 -24.12 -2.65
N VAL A 57 -5.73 -24.06 -1.68
CA VAL A 57 -6.44 -22.83 -1.34
C VAL A 57 -5.46 -21.78 -0.82
N LEU A 58 -4.54 -22.16 0.07
CA LEU A 58 -3.51 -21.25 0.59
C LEU A 58 -2.58 -20.72 -0.51
N GLY A 59 -2.15 -21.59 -1.42
CA GLY A 59 -1.35 -21.20 -2.59
C GLY A 59 -2.08 -20.19 -3.48
N TYR A 60 -3.33 -20.49 -3.82
CA TYR A 60 -4.17 -19.61 -4.65
C TYR A 60 -4.38 -18.23 -4.02
N LEU A 61 -4.64 -18.17 -2.70
CA LEU A 61 -4.78 -16.90 -1.98
C LEU A 61 -3.47 -16.10 -2.00
N THR A 62 -2.33 -16.75 -1.83
CA THR A 62 -1.00 -16.11 -1.84
C THR A 62 -0.68 -15.54 -3.22
N GLU A 63 -0.91 -16.31 -4.28
CA GLU A 63 -0.71 -15.86 -5.66
C GLU A 63 -1.65 -14.70 -6.02
N SER A 64 -2.92 -14.81 -5.63
CA SER A 64 -3.91 -13.75 -5.86
C SER A 64 -3.51 -12.44 -5.19
N LYS A 65 -3.05 -12.49 -3.93
CA LYS A 65 -2.49 -11.32 -3.23
C LYS A 65 -1.28 -10.74 -3.97
N ALA A 66 -0.33 -11.58 -4.38
CA ALA A 66 0.84 -11.10 -5.12
C ALA A 66 0.44 -10.41 -6.45
N LYS A 67 -0.53 -10.96 -7.17
CA LYS A 67 -1.06 -10.36 -8.40
C LYS A 67 -1.74 -9.02 -8.15
N THR A 68 -2.60 -8.93 -7.14
CA THR A 68 -3.23 -7.66 -6.75
C THR A 68 -2.18 -6.62 -6.37
N ALA A 69 -1.15 -7.00 -5.61
CA ALA A 69 -0.08 -6.08 -5.22
C ALA A 69 0.66 -5.52 -6.44
N ARG A 70 0.94 -6.34 -7.46
CA ARG A 70 1.58 -5.89 -8.71
C ARG A 70 0.72 -4.88 -9.46
N ILE A 71 -0.57 -5.16 -9.63
CA ILE A 71 -1.52 -4.26 -10.31
C ILE A 71 -1.63 -2.92 -9.56
N GLN A 72 -1.66 -2.97 -8.23
CA GLN A 72 -1.70 -1.77 -7.39
C GLN A 72 -0.41 -0.95 -7.50
N VAL A 73 0.77 -1.59 -7.51
CA VAL A 73 2.06 -0.91 -7.74
C VAL A 73 2.07 -0.24 -9.11
N GLU A 74 1.64 -0.94 -10.16
CA GLU A 74 1.56 -0.36 -11.51
C GLU A 74 0.64 0.87 -11.56
N THR A 75 -0.53 0.77 -10.92
CA THR A 75 -1.47 1.91 -10.80
C THR A 75 -0.84 3.10 -10.06
N LEU A 76 -0.12 2.83 -8.96
CA LEU A 76 0.57 3.87 -8.21
C LEU A 76 1.72 4.48 -9.01
N SER A 77 2.50 3.67 -9.73
CA SER A 77 3.59 4.14 -10.60
C SER A 77 3.06 5.06 -11.68
N SER A 78 1.99 4.68 -12.38
CA SER A 78 1.37 5.55 -13.39
C SER A 78 0.88 6.88 -12.77
N ALA A 79 0.30 6.85 -11.57
CA ALA A 79 -0.11 8.08 -10.88
C ALA A 79 1.09 8.98 -10.52
N VAL A 80 2.21 8.39 -10.10
CA VAL A 80 3.47 9.10 -9.83
C VAL A 80 4.07 9.69 -11.13
N GLU A 81 3.95 8.99 -12.25
CA GLU A 81 4.35 9.52 -13.56
C GLU A 81 3.48 10.68 -14.01
N LEU A 82 2.15 10.62 -13.83
CA LEU A 82 1.27 11.75 -14.09
C LEU A 82 1.63 12.97 -13.22
N PHE A 83 1.93 12.74 -11.94
CA PHE A 83 2.41 13.81 -11.06
C PHE A 83 3.70 14.46 -11.61
N PHE A 84 4.64 13.66 -12.15
CA PHE A 84 5.85 14.18 -12.78
C PHE A 84 5.57 15.01 -14.03
N ILE A 85 4.60 14.60 -14.86
CA ILE A 85 4.21 15.35 -16.07
C ILE A 85 3.73 16.76 -15.70
N ASP A 86 2.94 16.88 -14.64
CA ASP A 86 2.36 18.18 -14.24
C ASP A 86 3.35 19.05 -13.46
N ASN A 87 4.17 18.44 -12.60
CA ASN A 87 5.00 19.16 -11.62
C ASN A 87 6.50 19.17 -11.96
N GLY A 88 6.92 18.43 -12.99
CA GLY A 88 8.32 18.31 -13.42
C GLY A 88 9.23 17.54 -12.45
N ARG A 89 8.66 16.93 -11.41
CA ARG A 89 9.38 16.12 -10.41
C ARG A 89 8.46 15.07 -9.83
N TYR A 90 9.03 13.98 -9.32
CA TYR A 90 8.30 13.03 -8.48
C TYR A 90 8.06 13.60 -7.08
N PRO A 91 7.11 13.04 -6.32
CA PRO A 91 6.93 13.37 -4.90
C PRO A 91 8.21 13.20 -4.10
N LEU A 92 8.46 14.08 -3.13
CA LEU A 92 9.60 13.95 -2.23
C LEU A 92 9.29 12.93 -1.12
N ASP A 93 10.33 12.43 -0.45
CA ASP A 93 10.17 11.46 0.66
C ASP A 93 9.23 11.97 1.78
N GLY A 94 9.25 13.28 2.06
CA GLY A 94 8.37 13.89 3.06
C GLY A 94 6.91 14.05 2.60
N GLU A 95 6.66 14.05 1.28
CA GLU A 95 5.32 14.13 0.71
C GLU A 95 4.73 12.73 0.49
N GLY A 96 5.58 11.80 0.04
CA GLY A 96 5.25 10.41 -0.21
C GLY A 96 4.10 10.21 -1.23
N LEU A 97 3.45 9.05 -1.15
CA LEU A 97 2.28 8.74 -1.99
C LEU A 97 1.05 9.60 -1.67
N GLN A 98 1.06 10.31 -0.54
CA GLN A 98 -0.05 11.20 -0.17
C GLN A 98 -0.16 12.42 -1.11
N ALA A 99 0.95 12.81 -1.75
CA ALA A 99 0.98 13.83 -2.79
C ALA A 99 0.10 13.49 -4.01
N LEU A 100 -0.21 12.21 -4.20
CA LEU A 100 -1.06 11.74 -5.30
C LEU A 100 -2.55 12.00 -5.03
N VAL A 101 -2.93 12.16 -3.77
CA VAL A 101 -4.32 12.33 -3.33
C VAL A 101 -4.61 13.79 -3.01
N SER A 102 -3.68 14.44 -2.31
CA SER A 102 -3.80 15.82 -1.85
C SER A 102 -2.61 16.65 -2.30
N PRO A 103 -2.80 17.92 -2.67
CA PRO A 103 -1.72 18.78 -3.11
C PRO A 103 -0.70 18.98 -1.97
N PRO A 104 0.60 18.67 -2.18
CA PRO A 104 1.62 19.07 -1.24
C PRO A 104 1.84 20.59 -1.33
N GLY A 105 2.24 21.20 -0.20
CA GLY A 105 2.40 22.65 -0.12
C GLY A 105 3.43 23.19 -1.12
N GLY A 106 3.10 24.29 -1.79
CA GLY A 106 4.03 25.01 -2.67
C GLY A 106 4.08 24.51 -4.12
N LEU A 107 3.20 23.58 -4.53
CA LEU A 107 3.03 23.22 -5.94
C LEU A 107 1.90 24.03 -6.60
N ALA A 108 2.26 24.89 -7.55
CA ALA A 108 1.29 25.66 -8.32
C ALA A 108 0.62 24.84 -9.45
N SER A 109 1.31 23.82 -9.97
CA SER A 109 0.88 23.04 -11.13
C SER A 109 0.17 21.72 -10.78
N TRP A 110 -0.19 21.50 -9.51
CA TRP A 110 -0.83 20.26 -9.11
C TRP A 110 -2.26 20.17 -9.68
N ASN A 111 -2.54 19.10 -10.43
CA ASN A 111 -3.80 18.89 -11.15
C ASN A 111 -4.47 17.55 -10.75
N GLY A 112 -4.20 17.09 -9.53
CA GLY A 112 -4.75 15.84 -9.00
C GLY A 112 -6.22 15.95 -8.58
N PRO A 113 -6.80 14.88 -7.99
CA PRO A 113 -6.13 13.66 -7.53
C PRO A 113 -5.69 12.74 -8.67
N TYR A 114 -4.48 12.18 -8.54
CA TYR A 114 -3.90 11.24 -9.51
C TYR A 114 -4.35 9.80 -9.28
N LEU A 115 -5.06 9.54 -8.19
CA LEU A 115 -5.67 8.25 -7.86
C LEU A 115 -7.19 8.36 -7.92
N LYS A 116 -7.85 7.29 -8.39
CA LYS A 116 -9.31 7.21 -8.45
C LYS A 116 -10.01 7.13 -7.08
N GLY A 117 -9.25 7.07 -5.98
CA GLY A 117 -9.75 6.98 -4.62
C GLY A 117 -9.30 8.16 -3.76
N ALA A 118 -10.06 8.45 -2.70
CA ALA A 118 -9.77 9.53 -1.75
C ALA A 118 -8.59 9.24 -0.79
N ALA A 119 -7.94 8.08 -0.93
CA ALA A 119 -6.82 7.67 -0.10
C ALA A 119 -5.90 6.73 -0.88
N VAL A 120 -4.63 6.66 -0.45
CA VAL A 120 -3.67 5.68 -0.95
C VAL A 120 -4.13 4.28 -0.52
N PRO A 121 -4.33 3.33 -1.46
CA PRO A 121 -4.74 1.98 -1.10
C PRO A 121 -3.64 1.27 -0.30
N LYS A 122 -4.06 0.38 0.60
CA LYS A 122 -3.16 -0.54 1.30
C LYS A 122 -2.84 -1.73 0.41
N ASP A 123 -1.71 -2.37 0.66
CA ASP A 123 -1.34 -3.61 0.01
C ASP A 123 -2.28 -4.78 0.40
N PRO A 124 -2.23 -5.93 -0.29
CA PRO A 124 -3.11 -7.07 -0.01
C PRO A 124 -2.89 -7.77 1.34
N TRP A 125 -1.88 -7.37 2.09
CA TRP A 125 -1.62 -7.78 3.48
C TRP A 125 -2.06 -6.71 4.49
N GLY A 126 -2.70 -5.63 4.03
CA GLY A 126 -3.24 -4.57 4.85
C GLY A 126 -2.19 -3.55 5.32
N ARG A 127 -1.01 -3.54 4.71
CA ARG A 127 0.11 -2.66 5.07
C ARG A 127 0.22 -1.50 4.08
N PRO A 128 0.76 -0.34 4.48
CA PRO A 128 1.02 0.74 3.55
C PRO A 128 2.15 0.37 2.58
N TYR A 129 2.05 0.86 1.35
CA TYR A 129 3.16 0.86 0.40
C TYR A 129 4.28 1.76 0.90
N LEU A 130 5.52 1.32 0.70
CA LEU A 130 6.68 2.16 0.96
C LEU A 130 7.07 2.91 -0.29
N TYR A 131 7.34 4.19 -0.12
CA TYR A 131 7.81 5.08 -1.16
C TYR A 131 9.17 5.64 -0.79
N ALA A 132 10.06 5.72 -1.77
CA ALA A 132 11.34 6.41 -1.64
C ALA A 132 11.68 7.14 -2.95
N SER A 133 12.22 8.34 -2.83
CA SER A 133 12.74 9.15 -3.94
C SER A 133 14.24 9.45 -3.70
N PRO A 134 15.13 8.49 -4.03
CA PRO A 134 16.54 8.59 -3.67
C PRO A 134 17.26 9.78 -4.33
N ASP A 135 16.79 10.21 -5.50
CA ASP A 135 17.41 11.27 -6.29
C ASP A 135 16.65 12.62 -6.21
N ARG A 136 16.08 12.94 -5.04
CA ARG A 136 15.34 14.20 -4.79
C ARG A 136 14.28 14.52 -5.85
N GLY A 137 13.40 13.58 -6.13
CA GLY A 137 12.30 13.75 -7.09
C GLY A 137 12.67 13.45 -8.55
N ARG A 138 13.88 12.95 -8.85
CA ARG A 138 14.26 12.51 -10.21
C ARG A 138 14.02 11.04 -10.49
N SER A 139 13.95 10.22 -9.44
CA SER A 139 13.63 8.81 -9.51
C SER A 139 12.73 8.44 -8.32
N PHE A 140 12.04 7.31 -8.44
CA PHE A 140 11.19 6.80 -7.38
C PHE A 140 11.27 5.29 -7.28
N LEU A 141 10.96 4.76 -6.09
CA LEU A 141 10.83 3.35 -5.81
C LEU A 141 9.56 3.14 -4.99
N ILE A 142 8.71 2.21 -5.44
CA ILE A 142 7.54 1.74 -4.68
C ILE A 142 7.82 0.29 -4.27
N THR A 143 7.83 0.04 -2.97
CA THR A 143 8.09 -1.30 -2.43
C THR A 143 6.85 -1.81 -1.70
N VAL A 144 6.45 -3.04 -2.04
CA VAL A 144 5.41 -3.78 -1.31
C VAL A 144 6.02 -4.29 -0.01
N THR A 145 5.35 -4.07 1.12
CA THR A 145 5.85 -4.56 2.40
C THR A 145 5.77 -6.09 2.49
N GLY A 146 4.79 -6.70 1.81
CA GLY A 146 4.66 -8.15 1.74
C GLY A 146 4.26 -8.79 3.06
N GLN A 147 4.16 -10.13 3.05
CA GLN A 147 3.88 -10.94 4.24
C GLN A 147 5.05 -10.92 5.23
N ASP A 148 6.27 -10.98 4.69
CA ASP A 148 7.48 -11.22 5.47
C ASP A 148 8.24 -9.90 5.66
N ARG A 149 7.90 -9.20 6.73
CA ARG A 149 8.85 -8.28 7.38
C ARG A 149 9.15 -8.82 8.77
N GLU A 150 10.09 -9.76 8.84
CA GLU A 150 11.21 -9.54 9.74
C GLU A 150 11.96 -8.37 9.12
N ALA A 151 11.83 -7.18 9.68
CA ALA A 151 12.60 -6.04 9.22
C ALA A 151 14.07 -6.36 9.48
N ASP A 152 14.82 -6.84 8.48
CA ASP A 152 16.27 -6.96 8.60
C ASP A 152 16.81 -5.56 8.90
N PRO A 153 17.34 -5.29 10.11
CA PRO A 153 17.87 -3.98 10.47
C PRO A 153 19.13 -3.63 9.65
N ARG A 154 19.65 -4.58 8.87
CA ARG A 154 20.82 -4.44 7.98
C ARG A 154 20.45 -4.30 6.51
N ALA A 155 19.15 -4.34 6.15
CA ALA A 155 18.68 -4.00 4.81
C ALA A 155 18.85 -2.49 4.59
N ARG A 156 20.11 -2.11 4.39
CA ARG A 156 20.57 -0.79 4.02
C ARG A 156 19.69 -0.31 2.87
N ALA A 157 19.17 0.91 2.97
CA ALA A 157 18.53 1.59 1.85
C ALA A 157 19.33 1.29 0.57
N PRO A 158 18.67 0.98 -0.56
CA PRO A 158 19.37 0.69 -1.81
C PRO A 158 20.42 1.78 -1.99
N ARG A 159 21.71 1.38 -2.04
CA ARG A 159 22.80 2.33 -2.26
C ARG A 159 22.39 3.13 -3.50
N PRO A 160 22.39 4.48 -3.46
CA PRO A 160 22.16 5.24 -4.67
C PRO A 160 23.13 4.69 -5.70
N ALA A 161 22.60 4.28 -6.87
CA ALA A 161 23.44 3.88 -7.98
C ALA A 161 24.47 5.01 -8.15
N ALA A 162 25.76 4.66 -8.05
CA ALA A 162 26.83 5.65 -8.15
C ALA A 162 26.53 6.54 -9.38
N PRO A 163 26.60 7.88 -9.26
CA PRO A 163 26.30 8.75 -10.39
C PRO A 163 27.16 8.26 -11.55
N ALA A 164 26.51 7.86 -12.65
CA ALA A 164 27.21 7.47 -13.86
C ALA A 164 28.18 8.60 -14.17
N LEU A 165 29.48 8.30 -14.11
CA LEU A 165 30.55 9.23 -14.38
C LEU A 165 30.29 9.82 -15.76
N THR A 166 29.72 11.01 -15.78
CA THR A 166 29.58 11.77 -17.01
C THR A 166 31.00 12.18 -17.38
N PRO A 167 31.51 11.89 -18.58
CA PRO A 167 32.83 12.36 -18.96
C PRO A 167 32.84 13.89 -18.89
N ALA A 168 33.75 14.42 -18.09
CA ALA A 168 33.99 15.85 -17.97
C ALA A 168 34.31 16.41 -19.36
N ILE A 169 33.40 17.19 -19.92
CA ILE A 169 33.70 18.01 -21.11
C ILE A 169 34.61 19.14 -20.62
N ALA A 170 35.88 19.04 -20.97
CA ALA A 170 36.88 20.06 -20.71
C ALA A 170 36.50 21.38 -21.41
N PRO A 171 36.68 22.55 -20.78
CA PRO A 171 36.57 23.82 -21.48
C PRO A 171 37.79 24.01 -22.39
N THR A 172 37.58 23.90 -23.70
CA THR A 172 38.55 24.35 -24.71
C THR A 172 38.59 25.87 -24.70
N GLY A 173 39.52 26.45 -23.93
CA GLY A 173 39.93 27.85 -24.05
C GLY A 173 41.22 27.95 -24.88
N PRO A 174 41.41 29.00 -25.69
CA PRO A 174 42.60 29.15 -26.52
C PRO A 174 43.84 29.47 -25.68
N ALA A 175 44.93 28.75 -25.95
CA ALA A 175 46.24 28.95 -25.37
C ALA A 175 46.85 30.29 -25.82
N LEU A 176 47.22 31.13 -24.86
CA LEU A 176 48.09 32.30 -25.08
C LEU A 176 49.56 31.83 -25.09
N PRO A 177 50.36 32.16 -26.11
CA PRO A 177 51.78 31.88 -26.11
C PRO A 177 52.56 32.94 -25.30
N GLY A 178 53.46 32.45 -24.44
CA GLY A 178 54.36 33.27 -23.63
C GLY A 178 55.66 33.68 -24.33
N GLY A 179 56.41 34.53 -23.63
CA GLY A 179 57.77 35.01 -23.95
C GLY A 179 57.78 36.53 -24.07
N GLY A 180 58.44 37.34 -23.25
CA GLY A 180 59.63 37.15 -22.43
C GLY A 180 60.68 38.17 -22.89
N ARG A 181 60.95 39.22 -22.11
CA ARG A 181 62.25 39.93 -22.11
C ARG A 181 62.34 41.00 -21.01
N GLN A 182 63.34 40.81 -20.16
CA GLN A 182 63.95 41.83 -19.30
C GLN A 182 64.72 42.84 -20.15
N ALA A 183 64.67 44.10 -19.73
CA ALA A 183 65.71 45.14 -19.84
C ALA A 183 65.25 46.22 -18.86
N ASP A 184 65.73 46.29 -17.61
CA ASP A 184 67.03 46.85 -17.23
C ASP A 184 67.49 48.00 -18.13
N LEU A 185 67.16 49.23 -17.71
CA LEU A 185 68.04 50.38 -17.84
C LEU A 185 67.81 51.30 -16.65
N SER A 186 68.69 51.15 -15.66
CA SER A 186 69.60 52.19 -15.17
C SER A 186 69.08 53.62 -14.97
N ARG A 187 69.30 54.10 -13.73
CA ARG A 187 69.87 55.42 -13.35
C ARG A 187 69.14 56.65 -13.92
N SER A 188 68.85 57.68 -13.16
CA SER A 188 69.67 58.36 -12.15
C SER A 188 68.85 59.57 -11.72
N ASP A 189 69.10 60.00 -10.48
CA ASP A 189 69.20 61.41 -10.10
C ASP A 189 68.07 62.37 -10.51
N LEU A 190 67.36 62.86 -9.49
CA LEU A 190 67.45 64.24 -9.01
C LEU A 190 66.30 64.39 -8.01
N SER A 191 66.56 64.31 -6.71
CA SER A 191 67.16 65.37 -5.88
C SER A 191 66.28 66.60 -5.78
N ARG A 192 65.91 66.90 -4.52
CA ARG A 192 65.41 68.18 -3.98
C ARG A 192 64.02 68.59 -4.48
N SER A 193 63.12 69.05 -3.62
CA SER A 193 63.34 69.85 -2.42
C SER A 193 62.16 69.72 -1.46
N ASP A 194 62.53 69.86 -0.21
CA ASP A 194 61.78 69.83 1.04
C ASP A 194 60.95 71.14 1.23
N PRO A 195 60.42 71.48 2.42
CA PRO A 195 59.01 71.49 2.78
C PRO A 195 58.56 72.91 3.19
N SER A 196 57.55 73.01 4.06
CA SER A 196 56.99 74.22 4.71
C SER A 196 56.02 75.02 3.81
N GLY A 197 54.81 75.38 4.22
CA GLY A 197 54.26 75.60 5.55
C GLY A 197 53.69 77.03 5.59
N ARG A 198 52.54 77.21 6.25
CA ARG A 198 51.86 78.51 6.54
C ARG A 198 51.19 79.19 5.34
N ALA A 199 50.10 79.94 5.48
CA ALA A 199 49.14 80.21 6.56
C ALA A 199 47.95 80.96 5.93
N ALA A 200 46.84 81.02 6.67
CA ALA A 200 45.87 82.12 6.77
C ALA A 200 45.75 83.11 5.60
N GLU A 201 44.57 83.17 4.98
CA GLU A 201 43.50 84.15 5.26
C GLU A 201 42.22 83.75 4.51
#